data_AF-A0A285D364-F1
#
_entry.id   AF-A0A285D364-F1
#
_cell.length_a   1.000
_cell.length_b   1.000
_cell.length_c   1.000
_cell.angle_alpha   90.00
_cell.angle_beta   90.00
_cell.angle_gamma   90.00
#
_symmetry.space_group_name_H-M   'P 1'
#
loop_
_entity.id
_entity.type
_entity.pdbx_description
1 polymer ?
#
loop_
_entity_poly.entity_id
_entity_poly.type
_entity_poly.pdbx_seq_one_letter_code
_entity_poly.pdbx_strand_id
1 'polypeptide(L)'
;MTAAQFATAFALRPNLVSWFLGAGASAASGIPTGYAMIRDFKAKIFCRETNLSSREIDTADPIWIERIDAFFRQTSLLPPDGDPTEYAAAFEAVYPQPRHRRQYIDDAISKGTPCFGHKVLGSLMAAGKVNCVFTTNFDPLGEDSALAANAILPIGDQRRPTVAAIDSADRAMRCLDESDWPLIAKLHGDYQSIAIKNTGSELEQQDARMRHVLVEAAKRFGMLFVGYSGRDASILEALNTALAAPSPFPNGLYWVASSASRLLPAVAEFLSKAHAAGVDVAVIECATFDELAAEIIKTTELPQVLYDRVMEGRLTPRLVPVQLPTAEARPFPVLRYSALLIEAMPRAARRIRLDRAATSPEVREMLKEKNCRAAIATVGRELAAFGRDQEILDALVSFGASSAGTIDLDPVAHSWAMGLLYDVLVRSLARQRPLIPRYRHSGHSLVVANPRDGDDPERTRRQKQTLSRLRDAYGTELTGVVPKLGFPFQEGIHLKLERVDSRWWCGFEPYTFVQLPKRDIPAEVAAGDSAADQQHDPMGMHSERGADPAGDWRRERWAQRYNKNWAQIIGAWAQLLTETGGTTRHAFGLEEGTGMDAVFKVAPVTGYSRPGHHHTYFDRSR
;
A
#
# COMPACT_ATOMS: atom_id res chain seq x y z
N MET A 1 7.28 10.44 -6.34
CA MET A 1 6.06 11.01 -5.74
C MET A 1 5.08 9.87 -5.51
N THR A 2 4.33 9.84 -4.41
CA THR A 2 3.32 8.78 -4.19
C THR A 2 2.01 9.11 -4.91
N ALA A 3 1.20 8.10 -5.22
CA ALA A 3 -0.12 8.31 -5.84
C ALA A 3 -1.02 9.23 -5.00
N ALA A 4 -0.99 9.12 -3.67
CA ALA A 4 -1.77 9.97 -2.76
C ALA A 4 -1.30 11.44 -2.77
N GLN A 5 0.02 11.69 -2.86
CA GLN A 5 0.57 13.05 -3.01
C GLN A 5 0.11 13.67 -4.33
N PHE A 6 0.19 12.92 -5.42
CA PHE A 6 -0.32 13.38 -6.73
C PHE A 6 -1.82 13.65 -6.67
N ALA A 7 -2.62 12.73 -6.14
CA ALA A 7 -4.08 12.90 -6.02
C ALA A 7 -4.49 14.16 -5.25
N THR A 8 -3.72 14.52 -4.22
CA THR A 8 -3.93 15.76 -3.45
C THR A 8 -3.61 17.00 -4.29
N ALA A 9 -2.49 16.99 -5.03
CA ALA A 9 -2.10 18.10 -5.90
C ALA A 9 -3.07 18.26 -7.08
N PHE A 10 -3.45 17.15 -7.73
CA PHE A 10 -4.39 17.11 -8.85
C PHE A 10 -5.76 17.70 -8.46
N ALA A 11 -6.27 17.38 -7.25
CA ALA A 11 -7.56 17.86 -6.78
C ALA A 11 -7.68 19.40 -6.71
N LEU A 12 -6.56 20.13 -6.59
CA LEU A 12 -6.56 21.60 -6.55
C LEU A 12 -6.96 22.23 -7.90
N ARG A 13 -6.47 21.68 -9.02
CA ARG A 13 -6.69 22.21 -10.38
C ARG A 13 -6.75 21.07 -11.41
N PRO A 14 -7.75 20.17 -11.32
CA PRO A 14 -7.74 18.92 -12.08
C PRO A 14 -7.88 19.16 -13.59
N ASN A 15 -8.59 20.22 -13.98
CA ASN A 15 -8.85 20.60 -15.36
C ASN A 15 -7.61 21.14 -16.10
N LEU A 16 -6.49 21.37 -15.39
CA LEU A 16 -5.23 21.84 -15.97
C LEU A 16 -4.25 20.70 -16.30
N VAL A 17 -4.63 19.45 -16.04
CA VAL A 17 -3.84 18.25 -16.34
C VAL A 17 -4.58 17.40 -17.37
N SER A 18 -3.98 17.27 -18.55
CA SER A 18 -4.42 16.33 -19.59
C SER A 18 -3.95 14.91 -19.25
N TRP A 19 -4.67 13.91 -19.74
CA TRP A 19 -4.35 12.51 -19.51
C TRP A 19 -3.84 11.86 -20.79
N PHE A 20 -2.85 10.99 -20.69
CA PHE A 20 -2.37 10.16 -21.78
C PHE A 20 -2.48 8.68 -21.36
N LEU A 21 -3.37 7.94 -22.01
CA LEU A 21 -3.61 6.53 -21.72
C LEU A 21 -2.92 5.63 -22.74
N GLY A 22 -2.07 4.73 -22.27
CA GLY A 22 -1.53 3.63 -23.06
C GLY A 22 -2.19 2.29 -22.74
N ALA A 23 -1.71 1.22 -23.38
CA ALA A 23 -2.33 -0.11 -23.29
C ALA A 23 -2.40 -0.67 -21.86
N GLY A 24 -1.50 -0.24 -20.98
CA GLY A 24 -1.53 -0.61 -19.56
C GLY A 24 -2.77 -0.10 -18.80
N ALA A 25 -3.41 0.98 -19.26
CA ALA A 25 -4.65 1.48 -18.67
C ALA A 25 -5.81 0.50 -18.89
N SER A 26 -5.82 -0.23 -20.02
CA SER A 26 -6.84 -1.22 -20.38
C SER A 26 -6.53 -2.64 -19.88
N ALA A 27 -5.41 -2.86 -19.20
CA ALA A 27 -5.01 -4.19 -18.73
C ALA A 27 -6.03 -4.80 -17.75
N ALA A 28 -6.52 -4.02 -16.78
CA ALA A 28 -7.52 -4.47 -15.81
C ALA A 28 -8.91 -4.72 -16.43
N SER A 29 -9.14 -4.19 -17.64
CA SER A 29 -10.36 -4.38 -18.43
C SER A 29 -10.39 -5.72 -19.16
N GLY A 30 -9.31 -6.52 -19.08
CA GLY A 30 -9.18 -7.81 -19.78
C GLY A 30 -8.56 -7.71 -21.18
N ILE A 31 -8.13 -6.50 -21.59
CA ILE A 31 -7.45 -6.29 -22.87
C ILE A 31 -5.94 -6.51 -22.66
N PRO A 32 -5.29 -7.40 -23.43
CA PRO A 32 -3.85 -7.65 -23.30
C PRO A 32 -3.03 -6.41 -23.65
N THR A 33 -1.99 -6.14 -22.86
CA THR A 33 -1.03 -5.07 -23.16
C THR A 33 -0.11 -5.45 -24.33
N GLY A 34 0.58 -4.48 -24.93
CA GLY A 34 1.59 -4.76 -25.96
C GLY A 34 2.64 -5.78 -25.50
N TYR A 35 3.11 -5.69 -24.26
CA TYR A 35 4.04 -6.68 -23.68
C TYR A 35 3.41 -8.07 -23.52
N ALA A 36 2.15 -8.14 -23.09
CA ALA A 36 1.43 -9.41 -22.98
C ALA A 36 1.24 -10.06 -24.37
N MET A 37 0.95 -9.25 -25.40
CA MET A 37 0.87 -9.71 -26.78
C MET A 37 2.22 -10.19 -27.31
N ILE A 38 3.31 -9.45 -27.10
CA ILE A 38 4.67 -9.88 -27.49
C ILE A 38 5.00 -11.23 -26.89
N ARG A 39 4.71 -11.42 -25.59
CA ARG A 39 4.95 -12.68 -24.89
C ARG A 39 4.11 -13.83 -25.46
N ASP A 40 2.83 -13.60 -25.74
CA ASP A 40 1.95 -14.59 -26.41
C ASP A 40 2.49 -14.96 -27.80
N PHE A 41 2.94 -13.97 -28.58
CA PHE A 41 3.49 -14.21 -29.92
C PHE A 41 4.82 -14.96 -29.87
N LYS A 42 5.74 -14.57 -28.99
CA LYS A 42 7.00 -15.28 -28.75
C LYS A 42 6.75 -16.72 -28.33
N ALA A 43 5.80 -16.98 -27.43
CA ALA A 43 5.44 -18.34 -27.03
C ALA A 43 4.91 -19.17 -28.21
N LYS A 44 4.03 -18.60 -29.05
CA LYS A 44 3.51 -19.27 -30.26
C LYS A 44 4.60 -19.62 -31.26
N ILE A 45 5.52 -18.68 -31.51
CA ILE A 45 6.66 -18.91 -32.40
C ILE A 45 7.56 -19.98 -31.80
N PHE A 46 7.92 -19.88 -30.51
CA PHE A 46 8.74 -20.87 -29.82
C PHE A 46 8.15 -22.29 -29.90
N CYS A 47 6.85 -22.46 -29.63
CA CYS A 47 6.17 -23.76 -29.80
C CYS A 47 6.31 -24.30 -31.23
N ARG A 48 6.12 -23.44 -32.23
CA ARG A 48 6.20 -23.82 -33.65
C ARG A 48 7.62 -24.27 -34.02
N GLU A 49 8.64 -23.55 -33.59
CA GLU A 49 10.04 -23.84 -33.94
C GLU A 49 10.64 -25.01 -33.13
N THR A 50 10.17 -25.23 -31.90
CA THR A 50 10.65 -26.33 -31.03
C THR A 50 9.77 -27.58 -31.09
N ASN A 51 8.67 -27.53 -31.84
CA ASN A 51 7.66 -28.59 -31.94
C ASN A 51 7.08 -29.03 -30.57
N LEU A 52 7.00 -28.09 -29.62
CA LEU A 52 6.38 -28.28 -28.30
C LEU A 52 4.90 -27.88 -28.33
N SER A 53 4.07 -28.54 -27.52
CA SER A 53 2.65 -28.19 -27.43
C SER A 53 2.46 -26.90 -26.63
N SER A 54 1.57 -26.01 -27.08
CA SER A 54 1.19 -24.81 -26.31
C SER A 54 0.55 -25.14 -24.96
N ARG A 55 0.07 -26.37 -24.75
CA ARG A 55 -0.48 -26.85 -23.47
C ARG A 55 0.60 -27.16 -22.43
N GLU A 56 1.84 -27.34 -22.86
CA GLU A 56 2.98 -27.67 -21.99
C GLU A 56 3.71 -26.41 -21.50
N ILE A 57 3.35 -25.23 -22.02
CA ILE A 57 3.99 -23.95 -21.71
C ILE A 57 3.07 -23.12 -20.83
N ASP A 58 3.59 -22.69 -19.69
CA ASP A 58 2.97 -21.65 -18.87
C ASP A 58 3.70 -20.32 -19.09
N THR A 59 3.04 -19.38 -19.77
CA THR A 59 3.61 -18.05 -20.07
C THR A 59 3.63 -17.11 -18.86
N ALA A 60 3.14 -17.55 -17.69
CA ALA A 60 3.28 -16.86 -16.42
C ALA A 60 4.42 -17.41 -15.55
N ASP A 61 4.97 -18.57 -15.86
CA ASP A 61 6.10 -19.17 -15.13
C ASP A 61 7.43 -18.52 -15.54
N PRO A 62 8.22 -17.96 -14.58
CA PRO A 62 9.52 -17.38 -14.85
C PRO A 62 10.50 -18.30 -15.59
N ILE A 63 10.43 -19.61 -15.37
CA ILE A 63 11.32 -20.59 -16.02
C ILE A 63 11.01 -20.68 -17.51
N TRP A 64 9.72 -20.71 -17.87
CA TRP A 64 9.29 -20.73 -19.26
C TRP A 64 9.58 -19.41 -19.96
N ILE A 65 9.38 -18.28 -19.28
CA ILE A 65 9.73 -16.95 -19.80
C ILE A 65 11.21 -16.90 -20.17
N GLU A 66 12.11 -17.24 -19.24
CA GLU A 66 13.55 -17.20 -19.50
C GLU A 66 13.97 -18.20 -20.59
N ARG A 67 13.33 -19.36 -20.68
CA ARG A 67 13.59 -20.35 -21.74
C ARG A 67 13.20 -19.83 -23.13
N ILE A 68 12.05 -19.18 -23.23
CA ILE A 68 11.57 -18.57 -24.48
C ILE A 68 12.49 -17.41 -24.87
N ASP A 69 12.83 -16.53 -23.93
CA ASP A 69 13.70 -15.39 -24.19
C ASP A 69 15.12 -15.83 -24.59
N ALA A 70 15.67 -16.86 -23.93
CA ALA A 70 16.96 -17.45 -24.31
C ALA A 70 16.97 -18.00 -25.75
N PHE A 71 15.86 -18.58 -26.21
CA PHE A 71 15.73 -19.03 -27.59
C PHE A 71 15.77 -17.85 -28.58
N PHE A 72 15.08 -16.74 -28.28
CA PHE A 72 15.13 -15.56 -29.14
C PHE A 72 16.47 -14.82 -29.09
N ARG A 73 17.22 -14.90 -27.98
CA ARG A 73 18.61 -14.39 -27.92
C ARG A 73 19.59 -15.16 -28.82
N GLN A 74 19.29 -16.41 -29.13
CA GLN A 74 20.15 -17.27 -29.96
C GLN A 74 19.68 -17.36 -31.42
N THR A 75 18.52 -16.79 -31.76
CA THR A 75 17.94 -16.85 -33.11
C THR A 75 17.77 -15.45 -33.69
N SER A 76 17.79 -15.35 -35.02
CA SER A 76 17.55 -14.08 -35.73
C SER A 76 16.09 -13.93 -36.19
N LEU A 77 15.16 -14.63 -35.53
CA LEU A 77 13.75 -14.69 -35.94
C LEU A 77 12.98 -13.42 -35.58
N LEU A 78 13.37 -12.75 -34.50
CA LEU A 78 12.77 -11.49 -34.05
C LEU A 78 13.88 -10.48 -33.75
N PRO A 79 13.55 -9.17 -33.81
CA PRO A 79 14.42 -8.13 -33.27
C PRO A 79 14.76 -8.37 -31.79
N PRO A 80 15.86 -7.80 -31.29
CA PRO A 80 16.24 -7.90 -29.88
C PRO A 80 15.15 -7.38 -28.94
N ASP A 81 15.14 -7.88 -27.70
CA ASP A 81 14.24 -7.42 -26.65
C ASP A 81 14.38 -5.91 -26.45
N GLY A 82 13.25 -5.20 -26.51
CA GLY A 82 13.25 -3.74 -26.37
C GLY A 82 13.23 -2.96 -27.69
N ASP A 83 13.48 -3.61 -28.82
CA ASP A 83 13.50 -2.95 -30.13
C ASP A 83 12.11 -2.39 -30.50
N PRO A 84 11.99 -1.13 -30.98
CA PRO A 84 10.69 -0.54 -31.33
C PRO A 84 9.87 -1.37 -32.32
N THR A 85 10.52 -2.16 -33.19
CA THR A 85 9.88 -3.00 -34.21
C THR A 85 9.50 -4.41 -33.72
N GLU A 86 9.92 -4.80 -32.51
CA GLU A 86 9.70 -6.14 -31.94
C GLU A 86 8.23 -6.56 -31.96
N TYR A 87 7.32 -5.65 -31.57
CA TYR A 87 5.87 -5.92 -31.57
C TYR A 87 5.35 -6.25 -32.97
N ALA A 88 5.66 -5.40 -33.95
CA ALA A 88 5.19 -5.56 -35.32
C ALA A 88 5.76 -6.84 -35.94
N ALA A 89 7.06 -7.09 -35.76
CA ALA A 89 7.73 -8.28 -36.26
C ALA A 89 7.15 -9.56 -35.64
N ALA A 90 6.93 -9.60 -34.32
CA ALA A 90 6.34 -10.75 -33.65
C ALA A 90 4.90 -11.00 -34.11
N PHE A 91 4.11 -9.94 -34.29
CA PHE A 91 2.72 -10.06 -34.74
C PHE A 91 2.63 -10.58 -36.18
N GLU A 92 3.50 -10.11 -37.07
CA GLU A 92 3.58 -10.57 -38.46
C GLU A 92 4.11 -12.01 -38.58
N ALA A 93 5.07 -12.40 -37.74
CA ALA A 93 5.62 -13.76 -37.72
C ALA A 93 4.59 -14.81 -37.29
N VAL A 94 3.64 -14.45 -36.42
CA VAL A 94 2.51 -15.32 -36.02
C VAL A 94 1.36 -15.24 -37.03
N TYR A 95 1.01 -14.02 -37.47
CA TYR A 95 -0.13 -13.75 -38.35
C TYR A 95 0.30 -12.92 -39.58
N PRO A 96 0.81 -13.56 -40.64
CA PRO A 96 1.32 -12.83 -41.81
C PRO A 96 0.24 -12.01 -42.55
N GLN A 97 -0.99 -12.50 -42.55
CA GLN A 97 -2.09 -11.85 -43.26
C GLN A 97 -2.70 -10.71 -42.42
N PRO A 98 -2.79 -9.47 -42.94
CA PRO A 98 -3.38 -8.34 -42.21
C PRO A 98 -4.80 -8.58 -41.67
N ARG A 99 -5.60 -9.40 -42.37
CA ARG A 99 -6.95 -9.77 -41.91
C ARG A 99 -6.96 -10.60 -40.61
N HIS A 100 -5.93 -11.41 -40.35
CA HIS A 100 -5.83 -12.20 -39.12
C HIS A 100 -5.38 -11.35 -37.93
N ARG A 101 -4.44 -10.44 -38.18
CA ARG A 101 -4.10 -9.38 -37.23
C ARG A 101 -5.35 -8.56 -36.91
N ARG A 102 -6.21 -8.33 -37.90
CA ARG A 102 -7.53 -7.72 -37.71
C ARG A 102 -8.41 -8.42 -36.71
N GLN A 103 -8.73 -9.66 -37.02
CA GLN A 103 -9.52 -10.47 -36.13
C GLN A 103 -8.94 -10.56 -34.71
N TYR A 104 -7.61 -10.71 -34.55
CA TYR A 104 -6.98 -10.84 -33.24
C TYR A 104 -7.19 -9.61 -32.35
N ILE A 105 -7.03 -8.41 -32.90
CA ILE A 105 -7.24 -7.16 -32.15
C ILE A 105 -8.73 -6.98 -31.83
N ASP A 106 -9.63 -7.26 -32.78
CA ASP A 106 -11.08 -7.18 -32.55
C ASP A 106 -11.53 -8.16 -31.44
N ASP A 107 -11.01 -9.39 -31.46
CA ASP A 107 -11.27 -10.41 -30.43
C ASP A 107 -10.69 -10.02 -29.06
N ALA A 108 -9.62 -9.24 -29.03
CA ALA A 108 -9.01 -8.73 -27.80
C ALA A 108 -9.82 -7.57 -27.21
N ILE A 109 -10.25 -6.63 -28.06
CA ILE A 109 -11.04 -5.45 -27.66
C ILE A 109 -12.45 -5.86 -27.22
N SER A 110 -13.10 -6.79 -27.93
CA SER A 110 -14.47 -7.24 -27.62
C SER A 110 -14.61 -7.92 -26.25
N LYS A 111 -13.52 -8.39 -25.66
CA LYS A 111 -13.48 -8.92 -24.28
C LYS A 111 -13.38 -7.82 -23.23
N GLY A 112 -13.01 -6.61 -23.64
CA GLY A 112 -12.79 -5.47 -22.78
C GLY A 112 -14.08 -4.95 -22.15
N THR A 113 -14.08 -4.75 -20.84
CA THR A 113 -15.14 -4.00 -20.16
C THR A 113 -14.51 -2.89 -19.31
N PRO A 114 -15.12 -1.69 -19.19
CA PRO A 114 -14.48 -0.60 -18.46
C PRO A 114 -14.10 -0.98 -17.02
N CYS A 115 -12.80 -0.97 -16.72
CA CYS A 115 -12.29 -1.18 -15.36
C CYS A 115 -12.62 0.01 -14.44
N PHE A 116 -12.23 -0.09 -13.17
CA PHE A 116 -12.52 0.94 -12.18
C PHE A 116 -11.91 2.30 -12.57
N GLY A 117 -10.67 2.32 -13.05
CA GLY A 117 -10.00 3.52 -13.53
C GLY A 117 -10.74 4.21 -14.67
N HIS A 118 -11.26 3.46 -15.64
CA HIS A 118 -12.07 4.03 -16.73
C HIS A 118 -13.35 4.68 -16.22
N LYS A 119 -14.06 4.04 -15.28
CA LYS A 119 -15.28 4.59 -14.67
C LYS A 119 -15.00 5.89 -13.90
N VAL A 120 -13.90 5.93 -13.14
CA VAL A 120 -13.45 7.14 -12.44
C VAL A 120 -13.14 8.24 -13.45
N LEU A 121 -12.36 7.95 -14.49
CA LEU A 121 -11.99 8.93 -15.52
C LEU A 121 -13.22 9.47 -16.27
N GLY A 122 -14.15 8.59 -16.67
CA GLY A 122 -15.42 8.98 -17.28
C GLY A 122 -16.23 9.93 -16.40
N SER A 123 -16.26 9.66 -15.09
CA SER A 123 -16.95 10.51 -14.11
C SER A 123 -16.23 11.85 -13.89
N LEU A 124 -14.90 11.86 -13.91
CA LEU A 124 -14.12 13.11 -13.84
C LEU A 124 -14.34 13.98 -15.09
N MET A 125 -14.45 13.38 -16.28
CA MET A 125 -14.80 14.10 -17.51
C MET A 125 -16.21 14.69 -17.43
N ALA A 126 -17.20 13.87 -17.05
CA ALA A 126 -18.60 14.32 -16.90
C ALA A 126 -18.74 15.44 -15.85
N ALA A 127 -17.96 15.38 -14.77
CA ALA A 127 -17.92 16.42 -13.73
C ALA A 127 -17.10 17.67 -14.12
N GLY A 128 -16.49 17.71 -15.31
CA GLY A 128 -15.69 18.85 -15.75
C GLY A 128 -14.33 18.97 -15.07
N LYS A 129 -13.83 17.89 -14.49
CA LYS A 129 -12.54 17.83 -13.79
C LYS A 129 -11.42 17.40 -14.72
N VAL A 130 -11.72 16.67 -15.80
CA VAL A 130 -10.74 16.30 -16.84
C VAL A 130 -11.22 16.83 -18.18
N ASN A 131 -10.41 17.71 -18.77
CA ASN A 131 -10.76 18.39 -20.02
C ASN A 131 -10.28 17.63 -21.25
N CYS A 132 -9.12 16.98 -21.18
CA CYS A 132 -8.48 16.38 -22.36
C CYS A 132 -7.85 15.03 -22.03
N VAL A 133 -8.14 14.04 -22.87
CA VAL A 133 -7.57 12.69 -22.81
C VAL A 133 -7.01 12.34 -24.18
N PHE A 134 -5.75 11.94 -24.23
CA PHE A 134 -5.09 11.33 -25.38
C PHE A 134 -4.94 9.85 -25.14
N THR A 135 -5.02 9.05 -26.20
CA THR A 135 -4.73 7.61 -26.09
C THR A 135 -4.14 7.04 -27.36
N THR A 136 -3.28 6.03 -27.18
CA THR A 136 -2.81 5.14 -28.25
C THR A 136 -3.60 3.84 -28.31
N ASN A 137 -4.60 3.67 -27.45
CA ASN A 137 -5.43 2.47 -27.42
C ASN A 137 -6.49 2.52 -28.51
N PHE A 138 -6.74 1.36 -29.12
CA PHE A 138 -7.80 1.18 -30.11
C PHE A 138 -9.17 0.96 -29.48
N ASP A 139 -9.20 0.49 -28.22
CA ASP A 139 -10.44 0.18 -27.51
C ASP A 139 -11.31 1.43 -27.25
N PRO A 140 -12.64 1.27 -27.12
CA PRO A 140 -13.56 2.39 -26.87
C PRO A 140 -13.75 2.70 -25.38
N LEU A 141 -12.99 2.08 -24.46
CA LEU A 141 -13.36 2.05 -23.03
C LEU A 141 -13.40 3.43 -22.38
N GLY A 142 -12.52 4.35 -22.79
CA GLY A 142 -12.53 5.74 -22.34
C GLY A 142 -13.77 6.50 -22.81
N GLU A 143 -14.16 6.30 -24.08
CA GLU A 143 -15.33 6.91 -24.71
C GLU A 143 -16.62 6.40 -24.06
N ASP A 144 -16.75 5.07 -23.97
CA ASP A 144 -17.90 4.39 -23.36
C ASP A 144 -18.09 4.82 -21.91
N SER A 145 -17.00 4.96 -21.15
CA SER A 145 -17.08 5.40 -19.75
C SER A 145 -17.49 6.86 -19.62
N ALA A 146 -17.02 7.74 -20.50
CA ALA A 146 -17.43 9.14 -20.52
C ALA A 146 -18.91 9.29 -20.90
N LEU A 147 -19.38 8.53 -21.89
CA LEU A 147 -20.79 8.51 -22.30
C LEU A 147 -21.68 7.94 -21.20
N ALA A 148 -21.28 6.82 -20.59
CA ALA A 148 -22.03 6.19 -19.49
C ALA A 148 -22.14 7.10 -18.27
N ALA A 149 -21.07 7.81 -17.90
CA ALA A 149 -21.10 8.79 -16.81
C ALA A 149 -22.02 9.98 -17.13
N ASN A 150 -21.92 10.52 -18.35
CA ASN A 150 -22.77 11.63 -18.80
C ASN A 150 -24.26 11.27 -18.81
N ALA A 151 -24.61 10.05 -19.22
CA ALA A 151 -26.00 9.61 -19.30
C ALA A 151 -26.74 9.62 -17.94
N ILE A 152 -26.00 9.64 -16.83
CA ILE A 152 -26.54 9.67 -15.46
C ILE A 152 -26.88 11.09 -15.02
N LEU A 153 -26.21 12.10 -15.59
CA LEU A 153 -26.41 13.49 -15.24
C LEU A 153 -27.69 14.06 -15.89
N PRO A 154 -28.36 15.03 -15.24
CA PRO A 154 -29.43 15.81 -15.85
C PRO A 154 -28.97 16.42 -17.18
N ILE A 155 -29.86 16.50 -18.17
CA ILE A 155 -29.51 16.95 -19.54
C ILE A 155 -28.76 18.29 -19.55
N GLY A 156 -29.15 19.24 -18.68
CA GLY A 156 -28.51 20.56 -18.60
C GLY A 156 -27.08 20.55 -18.03
N ASP A 157 -26.69 19.48 -17.33
CA ASP A 157 -25.38 19.33 -16.69
C ASP A 157 -24.45 18.38 -17.48
N GLN A 158 -24.94 17.78 -18.58
CA GLN A 158 -24.17 16.86 -19.40
C GLN A 158 -23.04 17.58 -20.15
N ARG A 159 -21.84 17.02 -20.09
CA ARG A 159 -20.65 17.44 -20.84
C ARG A 159 -20.22 16.31 -21.76
N ARG A 160 -20.85 16.24 -22.93
CA ARG A 160 -20.63 15.14 -23.88
C ARG A 160 -19.22 15.22 -24.47
N PRO A 161 -18.48 14.11 -24.52
CA PRO A 161 -17.12 14.13 -25.05
C PRO A 161 -17.11 14.37 -26.55
N THR A 162 -16.22 15.25 -27.00
CA THR A 162 -15.80 15.32 -28.40
C THR A 162 -14.78 14.21 -28.63
N VAL A 163 -15.13 13.21 -29.43
CA VAL A 163 -14.22 12.13 -29.85
C VAL A 163 -13.62 12.46 -31.21
N ALA A 164 -12.29 12.40 -31.28
CA ALA A 164 -11.54 12.59 -32.51
C ALA A 164 -10.50 11.48 -32.68
N ALA A 165 -10.41 10.95 -33.89
CA ALA A 165 -9.42 9.96 -34.30
C ALA A 165 -8.53 10.54 -35.40
N ILE A 166 -7.61 9.74 -35.93
CA ILE A 166 -6.58 10.16 -36.89
C ILE A 166 -7.12 10.93 -38.11
N ASP A 167 -8.35 10.62 -38.55
CA ASP A 167 -9.04 11.23 -39.69
C ASP A 167 -9.72 12.57 -39.38
N SER A 168 -9.77 12.95 -38.09
CA SER A 168 -10.57 14.07 -37.58
C SER A 168 -9.75 15.01 -36.69
N ALA A 169 -8.46 15.19 -37.00
CA ALA A 169 -7.56 16.12 -36.32
C ALA A 169 -8.10 17.55 -36.24
N ASP A 170 -8.77 18.05 -37.29
CA ASP A 170 -9.37 19.40 -37.29
C ASP A 170 -10.48 19.54 -36.24
N ARG A 171 -11.23 18.46 -35.97
CA ARG A 171 -12.24 18.42 -34.88
C ARG A 171 -11.55 18.54 -33.52
N ALA A 172 -10.45 17.83 -33.33
CA ALA A 172 -9.69 17.86 -32.09
C ALA A 172 -9.05 19.23 -31.85
N MET A 173 -8.46 19.84 -32.89
CA MET A 173 -7.86 21.17 -32.81
C MET A 173 -8.92 22.25 -32.51
N ARG A 174 -10.07 22.22 -33.19
CA ARG A 174 -11.19 23.12 -32.88
C ARG A 174 -11.65 22.98 -31.43
N CYS A 175 -11.81 21.75 -30.94
CA CYS A 175 -12.19 21.49 -29.55
C CYS A 175 -11.16 22.05 -28.56
N LEU A 176 -9.86 21.89 -28.86
CA LEU A 176 -8.78 22.50 -28.10
C LEU A 176 -8.93 24.03 -28.12
N ASP A 177 -8.92 24.66 -29.29
CA ASP A 177 -8.96 26.13 -29.45
C ASP A 177 -10.19 26.78 -28.80
N GLU A 178 -11.38 26.22 -29.03
CA GLU A 178 -12.66 26.73 -28.51
C GLU A 178 -12.92 26.31 -27.04
N SER A 179 -12.07 25.44 -26.48
CA SER A 179 -12.22 24.90 -25.11
C SER A 179 -13.56 24.16 -24.91
N ASP A 180 -13.98 23.40 -25.93
CA ASP A 180 -15.23 22.63 -26.00
C ASP A 180 -15.08 21.25 -25.33
N TRP A 181 -14.89 21.26 -24.01
CA TRP A 181 -14.53 20.08 -23.22
C TRP A 181 -15.71 19.13 -22.92
N PRO A 182 -15.46 17.82 -22.76
CA PRO A 182 -14.16 17.15 -22.77
C PRO A 182 -13.74 16.61 -24.15
N LEU A 183 -12.43 16.59 -24.42
CA LEU A 183 -11.82 16.01 -25.62
C LEU A 183 -11.27 14.60 -25.32
N ILE A 184 -11.59 13.63 -26.18
CA ILE A 184 -10.92 12.33 -26.25
C ILE A 184 -10.30 12.18 -27.64
N ALA A 185 -8.97 12.26 -27.70
CA ALA A 185 -8.20 12.20 -28.94
C ALA A 185 -7.42 10.87 -29.06
N LYS A 186 -7.75 10.08 -30.08
CA LYS A 186 -7.06 8.83 -30.40
C LYS A 186 -5.95 9.11 -31.41
N LEU A 187 -4.70 8.89 -30.97
CA LEU A 187 -3.51 9.23 -31.74
C LEU A 187 -3.24 8.20 -32.84
N HIS A 188 -3.56 6.94 -32.60
CA HIS A 188 -3.65 5.92 -33.64
C HIS A 188 -5.11 5.80 -34.06
N GLY A 189 -5.37 5.68 -35.37
CA GLY A 189 -6.72 5.60 -35.91
C GLY A 189 -7.56 4.48 -35.29
N ASP A 190 -8.88 4.53 -35.46
CA ASP A 190 -9.71 3.36 -35.16
C ASP A 190 -9.27 2.23 -36.08
N TYR A 191 -9.04 1.06 -35.52
CA TYR A 191 -8.65 -0.08 -36.31
C TYR A 191 -9.72 -0.49 -37.33
N GLN A 192 -10.98 -0.16 -37.03
CA GLN A 192 -12.11 -0.30 -37.95
C GLN A 192 -12.03 0.67 -39.14
N SER A 193 -11.30 1.78 -39.02
CA SER A 193 -11.17 2.80 -40.08
C SER A 193 -10.00 2.56 -41.05
N ILE A 194 -9.27 1.44 -40.93
CA ILE A 194 -8.20 1.08 -41.91
C ILE A 194 -8.78 0.62 -43.26
N ALA A 195 -10.10 0.45 -43.37
CA ALA A 195 -10.76 0.36 -44.66
C ALA A 195 -11.27 1.75 -45.06
N ILE A 196 -10.52 2.47 -45.90
CA ILE A 196 -10.96 3.02 -47.19
C ILE A 196 -9.77 3.80 -47.81
N LYS A 197 -9.14 3.16 -48.81
CA LYS A 197 -8.40 3.76 -49.94
C LYS A 197 -7.05 4.47 -49.66
N ASN A 198 -5.99 3.87 -50.25
CA ASN A 198 -4.86 4.50 -50.94
C ASN A 198 -3.78 5.31 -50.15
N THR A 199 -2.53 4.92 -50.40
CA THR A 199 -1.24 5.65 -50.22
C THR A 199 -0.79 6.01 -48.80
N GLY A 200 0.36 5.44 -48.39
CA GLY A 200 0.99 5.70 -47.08
C GLY A 200 1.20 7.18 -46.74
N SER A 201 1.35 8.05 -47.74
CA SER A 201 1.54 9.49 -47.54
C SER A 201 0.32 10.20 -46.92
N GLU A 202 -0.92 9.78 -47.22
CA GLU A 202 -2.10 10.42 -46.62
C GLU A 202 -2.23 10.06 -45.14
N LEU A 203 -1.96 8.79 -44.81
CA LEU A 203 -2.00 8.29 -43.45
C LEU A 203 -0.90 8.91 -42.59
N GLU A 204 0.31 9.08 -43.14
CA GLU A 204 1.41 9.81 -42.50
C GLU A 204 1.06 11.28 -42.24
N GLN A 205 0.37 11.95 -43.17
CA GLN A 205 -0.09 13.33 -42.99
C GLN A 205 -1.19 13.44 -41.91
N GLN A 206 -2.13 12.49 -41.89
CA GLN A 206 -3.18 12.43 -40.86
C GLN A 206 -2.59 12.18 -39.47
N ASP A 207 -1.65 11.24 -39.36
CA ASP A 207 -0.88 10.96 -38.15
C ASP A 207 -0.13 12.22 -37.65
N ALA A 208 0.58 12.90 -38.55
CA ALA A 208 1.29 14.14 -38.21
C ALA A 208 0.35 15.23 -37.71
N ARG A 209 -0.83 15.39 -38.32
CA ARG A 209 -1.84 16.36 -37.86
C ARG A 209 -2.38 16.02 -36.48
N MET A 210 -2.64 14.74 -36.19
CA MET A 210 -3.12 14.34 -34.86
C MET A 210 -2.03 14.50 -33.78
N ARG A 211 -0.77 14.16 -34.09
CA ARG A 211 0.37 14.45 -33.20
C ARG A 211 0.58 15.94 -32.96
N HIS A 212 0.27 16.79 -33.94
CA HIS A 212 0.29 18.23 -33.74
C HIS A 212 -0.74 18.68 -32.69
N VAL A 213 -1.93 18.06 -32.62
CA VAL A 213 -2.91 18.31 -31.55
C VAL A 213 -2.32 18.01 -30.17
N LEU A 214 -1.59 16.90 -30.03
CA LEU A 214 -0.91 16.55 -28.78
C LEU A 214 0.12 17.63 -28.39
N VAL A 215 0.88 18.13 -29.36
CA VAL A 215 1.87 19.21 -29.15
C VAL A 215 1.19 20.48 -28.67
N GLU A 216 0.09 20.92 -29.29
CA GLU A 216 -0.63 22.11 -28.87
C GLU A 216 -1.28 21.95 -27.49
N ALA A 217 -1.82 20.77 -27.17
CA ALA A 217 -2.35 20.49 -25.85
C ALA A 217 -1.26 20.51 -24.76
N ALA A 218 -0.08 19.98 -25.06
CA ALA A 218 1.08 19.99 -24.15
C ALA A 218 1.56 21.42 -23.81
N LYS A 219 1.27 22.43 -24.65
CA LYS A 219 1.56 23.84 -24.34
C LYS A 219 0.55 24.45 -23.36
N ARG A 220 -0.64 23.86 -23.22
CA ARG A 220 -1.75 24.40 -22.41
C ARG A 220 -1.95 23.67 -21.09
N PHE A 221 -1.62 22.39 -21.04
CA PHE A 221 -1.90 21.51 -19.90
C PHE A 221 -0.63 20.88 -19.36
N GLY A 222 -0.62 20.55 -18.07
CA GLY A 222 0.22 19.45 -17.59
C GLY A 222 -0.23 18.13 -18.22
N MET A 223 0.56 17.07 -18.07
CA MET A 223 0.22 15.78 -18.67
C MET A 223 0.53 14.61 -17.74
N LEU A 224 -0.47 13.75 -17.55
CA LEU A 224 -0.39 12.52 -16.76
C LEU A 224 -0.38 11.30 -17.69
N PHE A 225 0.71 10.55 -17.71
CA PHE A 225 0.85 9.31 -18.49
C PHE A 225 0.48 8.11 -17.63
N VAL A 226 -0.53 7.35 -18.06
CA VAL A 226 -1.00 6.14 -17.38
C VAL A 226 -0.96 4.95 -18.31
N GLY A 227 -0.22 3.91 -17.94
CA GLY A 227 -0.14 2.67 -18.72
C GLY A 227 0.54 2.81 -20.08
N TYR A 228 1.22 3.93 -20.33
CA TYR A 228 2.03 4.16 -21.52
C TYR A 228 3.48 3.80 -21.24
N SER A 229 4.06 2.93 -22.07
CA SER A 229 5.45 2.46 -21.89
C SER A 229 6.48 3.42 -22.45
N GLY A 230 6.11 4.32 -23.37
CA GLY A 230 7.04 5.17 -24.10
C GLY A 230 7.81 4.47 -25.22
N ARG A 231 7.32 3.33 -25.73
CA ARG A 231 7.97 2.63 -26.85
C ARG A 231 7.67 3.24 -28.22
N ASP A 232 6.57 3.98 -28.35
CA ASP A 232 6.22 4.62 -29.63
C ASP A 232 7.12 5.83 -29.90
N ALA A 233 7.97 5.69 -30.92
CA ALA A 233 8.93 6.72 -31.31
C ALA A 233 8.25 7.99 -31.83
N SER A 234 7.15 7.86 -32.57
CA SER A 234 6.41 9.01 -33.14
C SER A 234 5.77 9.87 -32.06
N ILE A 235 5.27 9.24 -30.99
CA ILE A 235 4.73 9.93 -29.84
C ILE A 235 5.85 10.58 -29.03
N LEU A 236 6.96 9.88 -28.77
CA LEU A 236 8.10 10.48 -28.08
C LEU A 236 8.68 11.67 -28.85
N GLU A 237 8.73 11.61 -30.18
CA GLU A 237 9.15 12.73 -31.03
C GLU A 237 8.20 13.93 -30.89
N ALA A 238 6.89 13.70 -30.91
CA ALA A 238 5.90 14.75 -30.66
C ALA A 238 6.06 15.37 -29.27
N LEU A 239 6.30 14.57 -28.23
CA LEU A 239 6.54 15.06 -26.87
C LEU A 239 7.84 15.87 -26.77
N ASN A 240 8.91 15.45 -27.44
CA ASN A 240 10.16 16.23 -27.52
C ASN A 240 9.96 17.54 -28.30
N THR A 241 9.13 17.53 -29.34
CA THR A 241 8.73 18.74 -30.07
C THR A 241 7.98 19.71 -29.15
N ALA A 242 7.07 19.20 -28.32
CA ALA A 242 6.39 20.02 -27.32
C ALA A 242 7.37 20.61 -26.30
N LEU A 243 8.36 19.85 -25.82
CA LEU A 243 9.39 20.34 -24.89
C LEU A 243 10.24 21.49 -25.43
N ALA A 244 10.39 21.63 -26.74
CA ALA A 244 11.13 22.72 -27.35
C ALA A 244 10.35 24.07 -27.32
N ALA A 245 9.08 24.06 -26.92
CA ALA A 245 8.27 25.28 -26.80
C ALA A 245 8.69 26.14 -25.58
N PRO A 246 8.37 27.45 -25.55
CA PRO A 246 8.80 28.35 -24.47
C PRO A 246 8.22 28.06 -23.07
N SER A 247 7.13 27.30 -22.98
CA SER A 247 6.47 26.95 -21.71
C SER A 247 5.74 25.61 -21.84
N PRO A 248 6.48 24.50 -21.96
CA PRO A 248 5.89 23.18 -22.16
C PRO A 248 5.34 22.66 -20.83
N PHE A 249 4.22 21.95 -20.89
CA PHE A 249 3.60 21.28 -19.74
C PHE A 249 3.45 22.19 -18.50
N PRO A 250 2.71 23.33 -18.59
CA PRO A 250 2.68 24.36 -17.55
C PRO A 250 2.14 23.90 -16.17
N ASN A 251 1.54 22.71 -16.07
CA ASN A 251 1.09 22.12 -14.81
C ASN A 251 1.79 20.78 -14.51
N GLY A 252 3.01 20.64 -15.00
CA GLY A 252 3.87 19.49 -14.72
C GLY A 252 3.64 18.28 -15.63
N LEU A 253 4.59 17.37 -15.52
CA LEU A 253 4.69 16.15 -16.31
C LEU A 253 4.77 14.96 -15.35
N TYR A 254 3.74 14.13 -15.36
CA TYR A 254 3.56 13.05 -14.41
C TYR A 254 3.58 11.71 -15.13
N TRP A 255 4.50 10.82 -14.76
CA TRP A 255 4.61 9.51 -15.37
C TRP A 255 4.31 8.41 -14.36
N VAL A 256 3.25 7.63 -14.61
CA VAL A 256 2.86 6.54 -13.72
C VAL A 256 3.62 5.27 -14.09
N ALA A 257 4.34 4.71 -13.13
CA ALA A 257 5.09 3.47 -13.29
C ALA A 257 5.05 2.65 -12.00
N SER A 258 5.18 1.33 -12.09
CA SER A 258 5.24 0.49 -10.88
C SER A 258 6.49 0.74 -10.03
N SER A 259 7.55 1.28 -10.64
CA SER A 259 8.76 1.79 -9.99
C SER A 259 9.53 2.64 -11.00
N ALA A 260 10.25 3.66 -10.53
CA ALA A 260 11.14 4.46 -11.39
C ALA A 260 12.19 3.62 -12.14
N SER A 261 12.63 2.49 -11.57
CA SER A 261 13.61 1.58 -12.19
C SER A 261 13.09 0.86 -13.44
N ARG A 262 11.77 0.84 -13.66
CA ARG A 262 11.15 0.18 -14.82
C ARG A 262 10.88 1.10 -16.00
N LEU A 263 11.26 2.38 -15.92
CA LEU A 263 11.14 3.30 -17.04
C LEU A 263 12.08 2.89 -18.18
N LEU A 264 11.60 2.98 -19.42
CA LEU A 264 12.45 2.77 -20.58
C LEU A 264 13.50 3.89 -20.66
N PRO A 265 14.73 3.62 -21.17
CA PRO A 265 15.78 4.63 -21.28
C PRO A 265 15.34 5.90 -22.00
N ALA A 266 14.58 5.77 -23.10
CA ALA A 266 14.06 6.91 -23.86
C ALA A 266 13.07 7.77 -23.04
N VAL A 267 12.28 7.15 -22.15
CA VAL A 267 11.38 7.88 -21.24
C VAL A 267 12.19 8.58 -20.15
N ALA A 268 13.15 7.90 -19.55
CA ALA A 268 14.02 8.50 -18.54
C ALA A 268 14.79 9.71 -19.11
N GLU A 269 15.27 9.61 -20.35
CA GLU A 269 15.91 10.71 -21.07
C GLU A 269 14.93 11.87 -21.32
N PHE A 270 13.72 11.59 -21.80
CA PHE A 270 12.67 12.58 -22.01
C PHE A 270 12.31 13.33 -20.71
N LEU A 271 12.09 12.60 -19.62
CA LEU A 271 11.79 13.19 -18.31
C LEU A 271 12.95 14.04 -17.77
N SER A 272 14.19 13.63 -18.00
CA SER A 272 15.38 14.41 -17.65
C SER A 272 15.46 15.71 -18.46
N LYS A 273 15.20 15.66 -19.77
CA LYS A 273 15.12 16.86 -20.63
C LYS A 273 14.01 17.80 -20.19
N ALA A 274 12.84 17.28 -19.84
CA ALA A 274 11.73 18.07 -19.33
C ALA A 274 12.11 18.79 -18.03
N HIS A 275 12.76 18.09 -17.10
CA HIS A 275 13.23 18.69 -15.86
C HIS A 275 14.28 19.80 -16.11
N ALA A 276 15.22 19.57 -17.03
CA ALA A 276 16.20 20.57 -17.44
C ALA A 276 15.58 21.80 -18.13
N ALA A 277 14.43 21.63 -18.79
CA ALA A 277 13.63 22.71 -19.37
C ALA A 277 12.78 23.47 -18.33
N GLY A 278 12.89 23.13 -17.04
CA GLY A 278 12.16 23.80 -15.96
C GLY A 278 10.73 23.29 -15.74
N VAL A 279 10.38 22.15 -16.32
CA VAL A 279 9.08 21.49 -16.10
C VAL A 279 9.11 20.75 -14.76
N ASP A 280 8.04 20.85 -13.97
CA ASP A 280 7.84 20.02 -12.79
C ASP A 280 7.61 18.57 -13.21
N VAL A 281 8.60 17.71 -12.99
CA VAL A 281 8.56 16.29 -13.38
C VAL A 281 8.40 15.41 -12.15
N ALA A 282 7.46 14.46 -12.20
CA ALA A 282 7.34 13.44 -11.16
C ALA A 282 7.01 12.07 -11.73
N VAL A 283 7.76 11.06 -11.29
CA VAL A 283 7.38 9.66 -11.44
C VAL A 283 6.47 9.28 -10.28
N ILE A 284 5.26 8.83 -10.61
CA ILE A 284 4.25 8.37 -9.66
C ILE A 284 4.38 6.86 -9.55
N GLU A 285 4.85 6.39 -8.40
CA GLU A 285 4.96 4.96 -8.14
C GLU A 285 3.58 4.40 -7.80
N CYS A 286 3.00 3.66 -8.75
CA CYS A 286 1.67 3.07 -8.67
C CYS A 286 1.60 1.88 -9.63
N ALA A 287 1.07 0.74 -9.17
CA ALA A 287 1.14 -0.50 -9.95
C ALA A 287 0.11 -0.52 -11.08
N THR A 288 -1.07 0.08 -10.86
CA THR A 288 -2.19 -0.01 -11.81
C THR A 288 -2.94 1.32 -11.97
N PHE A 289 -3.68 1.45 -13.06
CA PHE A 289 -4.59 2.58 -13.28
C PHE A 289 -5.70 2.62 -12.22
N ASP A 290 -6.25 1.47 -11.83
CA ASP A 290 -7.31 1.37 -10.81
C ASP A 290 -6.84 1.87 -9.44
N GLU A 291 -5.59 1.59 -9.05
CA GLU A 291 -4.99 2.06 -7.80
C GLU A 291 -4.83 3.59 -7.81
N LEU A 292 -4.31 4.16 -8.89
CA LEU A 292 -4.19 5.61 -9.05
C LEU A 292 -5.56 6.29 -8.97
N ALA A 293 -6.54 5.74 -9.70
CA ALA A 293 -7.89 6.25 -9.73
C ALA A 293 -8.58 6.16 -8.35
N ALA A 294 -8.27 5.13 -7.57
CA ALA A 294 -8.75 4.97 -6.20
C ALA A 294 -8.18 6.03 -5.25
N GLU A 295 -6.96 6.51 -5.45
CA GLU A 295 -6.43 7.65 -4.69
C GLU A 295 -7.06 8.98 -5.15
N ILE A 296 -7.20 9.19 -6.47
CA ILE A 296 -7.77 10.43 -7.03
C ILE A 296 -9.22 10.66 -6.57
N ILE A 297 -10.05 9.61 -6.54
CA ILE A 297 -11.46 9.75 -6.17
C ILE A 297 -11.68 9.99 -4.66
N LYS A 298 -10.68 9.75 -3.81
CA LYS A 298 -10.75 10.08 -2.38
C LYS A 298 -10.60 11.57 -2.13
N THR A 299 -9.86 12.27 -2.98
CA THR A 299 -9.52 13.70 -2.81
C THR A 299 -10.31 14.62 -3.74
N THR A 300 -10.75 14.11 -4.90
CA THR A 300 -11.45 14.91 -5.91
C THR A 300 -12.96 14.83 -5.72
N GLU A 301 -13.61 15.98 -5.51
CA GLU A 301 -15.06 16.05 -5.37
C GLU A 301 -15.78 15.72 -6.69
N LEU A 302 -16.74 14.80 -6.61
CA LEU A 302 -17.65 14.41 -7.69
C LEU A 302 -19.10 14.61 -7.24
N PRO A 303 -20.03 14.92 -8.16
CA PRO A 303 -21.47 14.78 -7.91
C PRO A 303 -21.79 13.39 -7.33
N GLN A 304 -22.64 13.34 -6.30
CA GLN A 304 -22.93 12.11 -5.56
C GLN A 304 -23.38 10.96 -6.47
N VAL A 305 -24.24 11.25 -7.46
CA VAL A 305 -24.71 10.26 -8.44
C VAL A 305 -23.59 9.62 -9.26
N LEU A 306 -22.54 10.38 -9.59
CA LEU A 306 -21.36 9.85 -10.28
C LEU A 306 -20.49 9.03 -9.33
N TYR A 307 -20.29 9.54 -8.11
CA TYR A 307 -19.53 8.82 -7.08
C TYR A 307 -20.13 7.45 -6.77
N ASP A 308 -21.45 7.40 -6.52
CA ASP A 308 -22.17 6.17 -6.21
C ASP A 308 -22.04 5.15 -7.35
N ARG A 309 -22.21 5.60 -8.61
CA ARG A 309 -22.04 4.73 -9.78
C ARG A 309 -20.63 4.15 -9.90
N VAL A 310 -19.61 4.95 -9.63
CA VAL A 310 -18.22 4.47 -9.65
C VAL A 310 -18.00 3.45 -8.54
N MET A 311 -18.56 3.68 -7.36
CA MET A 311 -18.44 2.77 -6.21
C MET A 311 -19.21 1.46 -6.39
N GLU A 312 -20.35 1.45 -7.10
CA GLU A 312 -21.02 0.21 -7.55
C GLU A 312 -20.08 -0.66 -8.41
N GLY A 313 -19.20 -0.01 -9.19
CA GLY A 313 -18.23 -0.65 -10.06
C GLY A 313 -16.93 -1.07 -9.38
N ARG A 314 -16.74 -0.75 -8.09
CA ARG A 314 -15.55 -1.13 -7.33
C ARG A 314 -15.62 -2.62 -7.02
N LEU A 315 -14.65 -3.40 -7.53
CA LEU A 315 -14.53 -4.82 -7.20
C LEU A 315 -14.59 -5.00 -5.68
N THR A 316 -15.49 -5.87 -5.21
CA THR A 316 -15.54 -6.28 -3.81
C THR A 316 -14.13 -6.69 -3.38
N PRO A 317 -13.60 -6.21 -2.25
CA PRO A 317 -12.24 -6.52 -1.83
C PRO A 317 -11.98 -8.02 -1.92
N ARG A 318 -10.99 -8.42 -2.74
CA ARG A 318 -10.58 -9.83 -2.89
C ARG A 318 -10.08 -10.45 -1.57
N LEU A 319 -9.79 -9.61 -0.57
CA LEU A 319 -9.73 -10.00 0.83
C LEU A 319 -11.15 -10.27 1.36
N VAL A 320 -11.77 -11.32 0.83
CA VAL A 320 -12.86 -11.98 1.55
C VAL A 320 -12.18 -12.66 2.74
N PRO A 321 -12.64 -12.47 3.99
CA PRO A 321 -12.18 -13.27 5.11
C PRO A 321 -12.22 -14.73 4.67
N VAL A 322 -11.07 -15.43 4.76
CA VAL A 322 -11.04 -16.86 4.45
C VAL A 322 -12.17 -17.50 5.23
N GLN A 323 -13.12 -18.13 4.52
CA GLN A 323 -14.13 -18.93 5.19
C GLN A 323 -13.40 -20.08 5.84
N LEU A 324 -13.16 -19.93 7.14
CA LEU A 324 -12.53 -20.95 7.94
C LEU A 324 -13.42 -22.20 7.84
N PRO A 325 -12.85 -23.38 7.54
CA PRO A 325 -13.62 -24.61 7.47
C PRO A 325 -14.47 -24.77 8.73
N THR A 326 -15.78 -24.89 8.56
CA THR A 326 -16.74 -25.19 9.64
C THR A 326 -16.78 -26.68 9.99
N ALA A 327 -16.02 -27.52 9.26
CA ALA A 327 -15.83 -28.91 9.60
C ALA A 327 -15.12 -29.03 10.96
N GLU A 328 -15.57 -29.99 11.78
CA GLU A 328 -14.90 -30.28 13.06
C GLU A 328 -13.41 -30.54 12.83
N ALA A 329 -12.57 -29.78 13.54
CA ALA A 329 -11.12 -29.97 13.50
C ALA A 329 -10.79 -31.44 13.84
N ARG A 330 -9.91 -32.07 13.04
CA ARG A 330 -9.41 -33.43 13.31
C ARG A 330 -9.03 -33.59 14.79
N PRO A 331 -9.22 -34.79 15.37
CA PRO A 331 -8.95 -34.99 16.79
C PRO A 331 -7.51 -34.62 17.19
N PHE A 332 -6.57 -34.72 16.24
CA PHE A 332 -5.17 -34.34 16.37
C PHE A 332 -4.60 -33.92 15.00
N PRO A 333 -3.61 -33.02 14.92
CA PRO A 333 -3.01 -32.23 16.01
C PRO A 333 -3.82 -30.97 16.37
N VAL A 334 -3.86 -30.64 17.67
CA VAL A 334 -4.39 -29.35 18.16
C VAL A 334 -3.24 -28.34 18.22
N LEU A 335 -3.35 -27.26 17.46
CA LEU A 335 -2.35 -26.19 17.47
C LEU A 335 -2.67 -25.23 18.61
N ARG A 336 -1.65 -24.91 19.41
CA ARG A 336 -1.70 -23.85 20.40
C ARG A 336 -1.19 -22.56 19.77
N TYR A 337 -1.96 -21.49 19.89
CA TYR A 337 -1.55 -20.17 19.42
C TYR A 337 -0.87 -19.39 20.53
N SER A 338 0.09 -18.54 20.19
CA SER A 338 0.66 -17.54 21.10
C SER A 338 -0.20 -16.27 21.09
N ALA A 339 -1.49 -16.42 21.39
CA ALA A 339 -2.44 -15.31 21.36
C ALA A 339 -3.38 -15.38 22.57
N LEU A 340 -3.58 -14.25 23.25
CA LEU A 340 -4.52 -14.10 24.37
C LEU A 340 -5.77 -13.39 23.90
N LEU A 341 -6.95 -13.90 24.27
CA LEU A 341 -8.21 -13.24 23.95
C LEU A 341 -8.35 -11.96 24.80
N ILE A 342 -8.67 -10.85 24.14
CA ILE A 342 -9.08 -9.61 24.79
C ILE A 342 -10.61 -9.65 24.91
N GLU A 343 -11.09 -10.01 26.10
CA GLU A 343 -12.53 -10.13 26.39
C GLU A 343 -13.22 -8.76 26.46
N ALA A 344 -12.49 -7.75 26.97
CA ALA A 344 -12.95 -6.38 27.03
C ALA A 344 -11.78 -5.41 26.85
N MET A 345 -12.07 -4.28 26.22
CA MET A 345 -11.12 -3.19 25.98
C MET A 345 -11.83 -1.85 26.20
N PRO A 346 -11.07 -0.76 26.44
CA PRO A 346 -11.64 0.57 26.60
C PRO A 346 -12.41 1.00 25.35
N ARG A 347 -13.64 1.50 25.55
CA ARG A 347 -14.49 2.03 24.47
C ARG A 347 -14.48 3.55 24.35
N ALA A 348 -13.93 4.22 25.34
CA ALA A 348 -13.81 5.67 25.37
C ALA A 348 -12.52 6.08 26.09
N ALA A 349 -12.05 7.28 25.76
CA ALA A 349 -10.95 7.98 26.42
C ALA A 349 -11.39 9.38 26.87
N ARG A 350 -10.59 10.04 27.72
CA ARG A 350 -10.83 11.43 28.11
C ARG A 350 -10.64 12.32 26.88
N ARG A 351 -11.63 13.17 26.58
CA ARG A 351 -11.49 14.20 25.55
C ARG A 351 -10.90 15.47 26.18
N ILE A 352 -9.78 15.93 25.64
CA ILE A 352 -9.16 17.20 26.00
C ILE A 352 -9.12 18.08 24.74
N ARG A 353 -9.65 19.29 24.84
CA ARG A 353 -9.62 20.28 23.75
C ARG A 353 -8.38 21.15 23.90
N LEU A 354 -7.72 21.41 22.77
CA LEU A 354 -6.60 22.34 22.68
C LEU A 354 -7.01 23.58 21.89
N ASP A 355 -6.53 24.75 22.30
CA ASP A 355 -6.71 25.99 21.55
C ASP A 355 -5.84 26.01 20.29
N ARG A 356 -4.64 25.42 20.39
CA ARG A 356 -3.70 25.24 19.28
C ARG A 356 -3.63 23.77 18.87
N ALA A 357 -3.73 23.49 17.57
CA ALA A 357 -3.49 22.15 17.04
C ALA A 357 -2.04 21.72 17.32
N ALA A 358 -1.86 20.50 17.79
CA ALA A 358 -0.56 19.91 18.11
C ALA A 358 -0.50 18.48 17.58
N THR A 359 0.69 18.03 17.23
CA THR A 359 0.95 16.66 16.79
C THR A 359 1.19 15.74 17.99
N SER A 360 0.91 14.43 17.84
CA SER A 360 1.09 13.46 18.93
C SER A 360 2.54 13.43 19.49
N PRO A 361 3.61 13.54 18.68
CA PRO A 361 4.98 13.63 19.19
C PRO A 361 5.23 14.85 20.08
N GLU A 362 4.79 16.04 19.66
CA GLU A 362 4.97 17.29 20.43
C GLU A 362 4.30 17.19 21.80
N VAL A 363 3.06 16.68 21.85
CA VAL A 363 2.33 16.50 23.11
C VAL A 363 3.00 15.45 23.99
N ARG A 364 3.52 14.35 23.42
CA ARG A 364 4.24 13.31 24.18
C ARG A 364 5.55 13.81 24.77
N GLU A 365 6.28 14.66 24.04
CA GLU A 365 7.52 15.28 24.51
C GLU A 365 7.25 16.20 25.71
N MET A 366 6.23 17.05 25.60
CA MET A 366 5.79 17.93 26.69
C MET A 366 5.34 17.16 27.94
N LEU A 367 4.57 16.08 27.78
CA LEU A 367 4.20 15.21 28.90
C LEU A 367 5.43 14.58 29.56
N LYS A 368 6.44 14.20 28.78
CA LYS A 368 7.71 13.64 29.28
C LYS A 368 8.52 14.68 30.04
N GLU A 369 8.64 15.91 29.55
CA GLU A 369 9.33 17.00 30.25
C GLU A 369 8.69 17.32 31.60
N LYS A 370 7.36 17.27 31.66
CA LYS A 370 6.59 17.50 32.89
C LYS A 370 6.46 16.26 33.78
N ASN A 371 7.08 15.13 33.40
CA ASN A 371 6.95 13.83 34.08
C ASN A 371 5.50 13.35 34.27
N CYS A 372 4.58 13.78 33.40
CA CYS A 372 3.18 13.39 33.44
C CYS A 372 3.00 11.97 32.88
N ARG A 373 2.38 11.09 33.67
CA ARG A 373 2.12 9.70 33.27
C ARG A 373 0.79 9.60 32.54
N ALA A 374 0.81 9.84 31.24
CA ALA A 374 -0.36 9.71 30.38
C ALA A 374 -0.05 8.99 29.05
N ALA A 375 -1.09 8.52 28.38
CA ALA A 375 -1.06 8.04 27.00
C ALA A 375 -2.09 8.83 26.18
N ILE A 376 -1.65 9.37 25.04
CA ILE A 376 -2.45 10.30 24.26
C ILE A 376 -2.37 10.01 22.75
N ALA A 377 -3.44 10.37 22.06
CA ALA A 377 -3.50 10.49 20.61
C ALA A 377 -4.21 11.79 20.21
N THR A 378 -3.66 12.47 19.21
CA THR A 378 -4.18 13.74 18.68
C THR A 378 -5.18 13.51 17.55
N VAL A 379 -6.33 14.17 17.62
CA VAL A 379 -7.38 14.18 16.59
C VAL A 379 -7.70 15.64 16.27
N GLY A 380 -6.95 16.24 15.34
CA GLY A 380 -7.09 17.65 15.00
C GLY A 380 -6.75 18.57 16.18
N ARG A 381 -7.75 19.24 16.76
CA ARG A 381 -7.62 20.09 17.97
C ARG A 381 -8.08 19.40 19.25
N GLU A 382 -8.40 18.11 19.18
CA GLU A 382 -8.78 17.30 20.35
C GLU A 382 -7.69 16.27 20.64
N LEU A 383 -7.63 15.83 21.90
CA LEU A 383 -6.82 14.73 22.38
C LEU A 383 -7.72 13.67 22.98
N ALA A 384 -7.47 12.41 22.62
CA ALA A 384 -7.92 11.25 23.36
C ALA A 384 -6.83 10.88 24.37
N ALA A 385 -7.15 10.89 25.66
CA ALA A 385 -6.18 10.71 26.73
C ALA A 385 -6.58 9.65 27.77
N PHE A 386 -5.59 8.91 28.27
CA PHE A 386 -5.67 8.09 29.46
C PHE A 386 -4.60 8.54 30.47
N GLY A 387 -5.00 8.68 31.72
CA GLY A 387 -4.17 9.24 32.79
C GLY A 387 -5.00 10.10 33.76
N ARG A 388 -4.32 10.79 34.67
CA ARG A 388 -4.97 11.70 35.63
C ARG A 388 -5.32 13.01 34.93
N ASP A 389 -6.59 13.41 35.02
CA ASP A 389 -7.10 14.55 34.26
C ASP A 389 -6.33 15.83 34.63
N GLN A 390 -6.16 16.10 35.93
CA GLN A 390 -5.47 17.30 36.41
C GLN A 390 -4.00 17.35 35.97
N GLU A 391 -3.25 16.25 36.11
CA GLU A 391 -1.83 16.20 35.70
C GLU A 391 -1.65 16.41 34.19
N ILE A 392 -2.61 15.96 33.37
CA ILE A 392 -2.56 16.16 31.92
C ILE A 392 -2.87 17.61 31.57
N LEU A 393 -3.88 18.21 32.21
CA LEU A 393 -4.23 19.61 31.99
C LEU A 393 -3.08 20.54 32.41
N ASP A 394 -2.49 20.31 33.58
CA ASP A 394 -1.34 21.08 34.09
C ASP A 394 -0.11 20.97 33.18
N ALA A 395 0.13 19.78 32.61
CA ALA A 395 1.25 19.57 31.69
C ALA A 395 1.03 20.26 30.33
N LEU A 396 -0.22 20.46 29.91
CA LEU A 396 -0.60 20.98 28.60
C LEU A 396 -1.18 22.40 28.63
N VAL A 397 -0.97 23.15 29.72
CA VAL A 397 -1.39 24.56 29.85
C VAL A 397 -0.88 25.42 28.69
N SER A 398 0.33 25.16 28.18
CA SER A 398 0.92 25.89 27.05
C SER A 398 0.15 25.73 25.73
N PHE A 399 -0.72 24.71 25.62
CA PHE A 399 -1.58 24.48 24.45
C PHE A 399 -3.03 24.92 24.66
N GLY A 400 -3.35 25.54 25.80
CA GLY A 400 -4.73 25.91 26.16
C GLY A 400 -5.61 24.69 26.41
N ALA A 401 -5.08 23.66 27.09
CA ALA A 401 -5.81 22.41 27.32
C ALA A 401 -7.02 22.60 28.25
N SER A 402 -8.19 22.08 27.85
CA SER A 402 -9.41 22.05 28.66
C SER A 402 -10.13 20.71 28.55
N SER A 403 -10.76 20.25 29.64
CA SER A 403 -11.53 19.00 29.64
C SER A 403 -12.83 19.17 28.84
N ALA A 404 -13.09 18.25 27.91
CA ALA A 404 -14.22 18.32 26.98
C ALA A 404 -15.06 17.02 26.96
N GLY A 405 -15.07 16.28 28.09
CA GLY A 405 -15.87 15.06 28.25
C GLY A 405 -15.12 13.79 27.83
N THR A 406 -15.72 12.96 26.99
CA THR A 406 -15.14 11.69 26.51
C THR A 406 -15.19 11.60 25.00
N ILE A 407 -14.26 10.84 24.42
CA ILE A 407 -14.21 10.51 23.00
C ILE A 407 -14.27 9.00 22.83
N ASP A 408 -15.12 8.54 21.91
CA ASP A 408 -15.28 7.12 21.62
C ASP A 408 -14.07 6.57 20.87
N LEU A 409 -13.72 5.32 21.16
CA LEU A 409 -12.60 4.61 20.57
C LEU A 409 -13.13 3.52 19.64
N ASP A 410 -13.04 3.76 18.34
CA ASP A 410 -13.27 2.74 17.31
C ASP A 410 -11.94 2.32 16.67
N PRO A 411 -11.29 1.24 17.14
CA PRO A 411 -10.04 0.74 16.58
C PRO A 411 -10.16 0.17 15.15
N VAL A 412 -11.38 -0.07 14.65
CA VAL A 412 -11.62 -0.60 13.30
C VAL A 412 -11.72 0.55 12.30
N ALA A 413 -12.47 1.60 12.65
CA ALA A 413 -12.65 2.76 11.80
C ALA A 413 -11.48 3.75 11.89
N HIS A 414 -10.76 3.81 13.01
CA HIS A 414 -9.80 4.87 13.29
C HIS A 414 -8.42 4.33 13.70
N SER A 415 -7.41 4.58 12.87
CA SER A 415 -6.02 4.17 13.11
C SER A 415 -5.39 4.81 14.35
N TRP A 416 -5.74 6.06 14.65
CA TRP A 416 -5.28 6.76 15.86
C TRP A 416 -5.80 6.08 17.13
N ALA A 417 -7.05 5.59 17.12
CA ALA A 417 -7.66 4.91 18.25
C ALA A 417 -7.00 3.53 18.46
N MET A 418 -6.75 2.79 17.37
CA MET A 418 -5.97 1.56 17.42
C MET A 418 -4.58 1.80 18.03
N GLY A 419 -3.84 2.82 17.56
CA GLY A 419 -2.51 3.14 18.07
C GLY A 419 -2.52 3.48 19.56
N LEU A 420 -3.48 4.31 20.00
CA LEU A 420 -3.64 4.65 21.41
C LEU A 420 -3.93 3.40 22.27
N LEU A 421 -4.89 2.58 21.85
CA LEU A 421 -5.28 1.35 22.53
C LEU A 421 -4.12 0.37 22.62
N TYR A 422 -3.29 0.33 21.59
CA TYR A 422 -2.13 -0.55 21.55
C TYR A 422 -1.02 -0.09 22.50
N ASP A 423 -0.73 1.21 22.54
CA ASP A 423 0.20 1.83 23.50
C ASP A 423 -0.22 1.52 24.95
N VAL A 424 -1.50 1.72 25.28
CA VAL A 424 -2.00 1.46 26.65
C VAL A 424 -2.12 -0.01 26.99
N LEU A 425 -2.38 -0.90 26.01
CA LEU A 425 -2.37 -2.35 26.23
C LEU A 425 -0.99 -2.81 26.69
N VAL A 426 0.07 -2.42 25.98
CA VAL A 426 1.46 -2.76 26.31
C VAL A 426 1.82 -2.27 27.72
N ARG A 427 1.44 -1.02 28.03
CA ARG A 427 1.62 -0.44 29.37
C ARG A 427 0.89 -1.24 30.44
N SER A 428 -0.37 -1.63 30.20
CA SER A 428 -1.19 -2.38 31.15
C SER A 428 -0.63 -3.78 31.43
N LEU A 429 -0.05 -4.42 30.42
CA LEU A 429 0.60 -5.72 30.54
C LEU A 429 1.93 -5.63 31.32
N ALA A 430 2.68 -4.53 31.15
CA ALA A 430 3.93 -4.31 31.88
C ALA A 430 3.73 -3.89 33.35
N ARG A 431 2.61 -3.21 33.68
CA ARG A 431 2.38 -2.62 35.01
C ARG A 431 2.44 -3.67 36.13
N GLN A 432 3.13 -3.32 37.23
CA GLN A 432 3.34 -4.16 38.40
C GLN A 432 4.07 -5.50 38.12
N ARG A 433 4.74 -5.60 36.98
CA ARG A 433 5.53 -6.78 36.60
C ARG A 433 6.98 -6.38 36.32
N PRO A 434 7.94 -7.31 36.44
CA PRO A 434 9.32 -7.08 36.06
C PRO A 434 9.50 -7.07 34.53
N LEU A 435 8.72 -6.23 33.85
CA LEU A 435 8.70 -6.07 32.39
C LEU A 435 8.90 -4.60 32.04
N ILE A 436 9.69 -4.36 31.00
CA ILE A 436 9.97 -3.04 30.46
C ILE A 436 9.27 -2.92 29.11
N PRO A 437 8.32 -1.98 28.95
CA PRO A 437 7.67 -1.74 27.67
C PRO A 437 8.62 -1.00 26.71
N ARG A 438 8.65 -1.45 25.46
CA ARG A 438 9.39 -0.82 24.37
C ARG A 438 8.44 -0.47 23.24
N TYR A 439 8.29 0.82 23.00
CA TYR A 439 7.45 1.35 21.93
C TYR A 439 8.31 1.55 20.67
N ARG A 440 7.90 0.99 19.53
CA ARG A 440 8.49 1.17 18.20
C ARG A 440 7.37 1.35 17.17
N HIS A 441 7.69 1.94 16.02
CA HIS A 441 6.74 2.14 14.92
C HIS A 441 6.28 0.82 14.25
N SER A 442 7.14 -0.20 14.22
CA SER A 442 6.88 -1.52 13.63
C SER A 442 6.33 -2.56 14.60
N GLY A 443 5.85 -2.13 15.77
CA GLY A 443 5.24 -3.00 16.78
C GLY A 443 5.91 -2.88 18.15
N HIS A 444 5.09 -3.02 19.20
CA HIS A 444 5.56 -2.89 20.58
C HIS A 444 6.11 -4.21 21.10
N SER A 445 7.00 -4.12 22.08
CA SER A 445 7.52 -5.30 22.76
C SER A 445 7.61 -5.10 24.27
N LEU A 446 7.62 -6.22 24.99
CA LEU A 446 7.92 -6.28 26.42
C LEU A 446 9.19 -7.07 26.60
N VAL A 447 10.14 -6.56 27.38
CA VAL A 447 11.37 -7.28 27.74
C VAL A 447 11.46 -7.44 29.25
N VAL A 448 12.05 -8.54 29.71
CA VAL A 448 12.30 -8.78 31.14
C VAL A 448 13.23 -7.71 31.68
N ALA A 449 12.90 -7.15 32.85
CA ALA A 449 13.74 -6.16 33.51
C ALA A 449 15.04 -6.78 34.02
N ASN A 450 16.18 -6.14 33.73
CA ASN A 450 17.46 -6.51 34.36
C ASN A 450 17.45 -6.11 35.84
N PRO A 451 17.97 -6.96 36.74
CA PRO A 451 18.32 -6.55 38.09
C PRO A 451 19.33 -5.39 38.01
N ARG A 452 19.09 -4.28 38.74
CA ARG A 452 20.05 -3.16 38.81
C ARG A 452 20.90 -3.27 40.06
N ASP A 453 22.17 -2.85 39.97
CA ASP A 453 23.02 -2.69 41.14
C ASP A 453 22.41 -1.64 42.09
N GLY A 454 22.17 -2.03 43.34
CA GLY A 454 21.50 -1.20 44.35
C GLY A 454 19.97 -1.34 44.43
N ASP A 455 19.35 -2.28 43.71
CA ASP A 455 17.93 -2.60 43.91
C ASP A 455 17.68 -3.20 45.32
N ASP A 456 16.55 -2.84 45.92
CA ASP A 456 16.08 -3.39 47.19
C ASP A 456 16.08 -4.94 47.17
N PRO A 457 16.74 -5.61 48.16
CA PRO A 457 16.80 -7.06 48.25
C PRO A 457 15.42 -7.73 48.23
N GLU A 458 14.40 -7.13 48.86
CA GLU A 458 13.05 -7.67 48.86
C GLU A 458 12.41 -7.62 47.47
N ARG A 459 12.54 -6.48 46.79
CA ARG A 459 12.04 -6.28 45.42
C ARG A 459 12.68 -7.30 44.48
N THR A 460 14.00 -7.48 44.57
CA THR A 460 14.74 -8.44 43.75
C THR A 460 14.25 -9.87 43.99
N ARG A 461 13.97 -10.24 45.25
CA ARG A 461 13.40 -11.55 45.60
C ARG A 461 12.00 -11.74 45.00
N ARG A 462 11.12 -10.75 45.09
CA ARG A 462 9.76 -10.79 44.50
C ARG A 462 9.80 -10.90 42.97
N GLN A 463 10.70 -10.17 42.31
CA GLN A 463 10.88 -10.25 40.86
C GLN A 463 11.39 -11.63 40.44
N LYS A 464 12.40 -12.18 41.12
CA LYS A 464 12.89 -13.55 40.89
C LYS A 464 11.79 -14.59 41.08
N GLN A 465 10.94 -14.43 42.09
CA GLN A 465 9.81 -15.33 42.32
C GLN A 465 8.76 -15.24 41.19
N THR A 466 8.47 -14.02 40.72
CA THR A 466 7.52 -13.76 39.62
C THR A 466 8.01 -14.34 38.29
N LEU A 467 9.33 -14.27 38.05
CA LEU A 467 9.96 -14.76 36.81
C LEU A 467 10.37 -16.24 36.87
N SER A 468 10.17 -16.92 38.00
CA SER A 468 10.64 -18.30 38.22
C SER A 468 10.15 -19.26 37.15
N ARG A 469 8.84 -19.29 36.88
CA ARG A 469 8.24 -20.13 35.83
C ARG A 469 8.76 -19.81 34.43
N LEU A 470 9.02 -18.52 34.14
CA LEU A 470 9.56 -18.11 32.85
C LEU A 470 11.01 -18.58 32.69
N ARG A 471 11.82 -18.45 33.74
CA ARG A 471 13.19 -18.95 33.76
C ARG A 471 13.24 -20.47 33.60
N ASP A 472 12.38 -21.19 34.31
CA ASP A 472 12.30 -22.65 34.25
C ASP A 472 11.86 -23.11 32.85
N ALA A 473 10.93 -22.40 32.20
CA ALA A 473 10.51 -22.67 30.82
C ALA A 473 11.61 -22.40 29.78
N TYR A 474 12.45 -21.38 30.00
CA TYR A 474 13.59 -21.07 29.14
C TYR A 474 14.80 -21.99 29.38
N GLY A 475 14.85 -22.68 30.54
CA GLY A 475 15.97 -23.53 30.96
C GLY A 475 17.31 -22.80 31.10
N THR A 476 17.29 -21.47 31.04
CA THR A 476 18.45 -20.57 30.97
C THR A 476 18.11 -19.25 31.64
N GLU A 477 19.13 -18.45 31.97
CA GLU A 477 18.92 -17.10 32.49
C GLU A 477 18.17 -16.22 31.47
N LEU A 478 17.21 -15.42 31.99
CA LEU A 478 16.35 -14.54 31.19
C LEU A 478 17.03 -13.22 30.82
N THR A 479 18.13 -12.91 31.48
CA THR A 479 18.91 -11.69 31.29
C THR A 479 20.38 -12.04 31.44
N GLY A 480 21.26 -11.39 30.69
CA GLY A 480 22.68 -11.64 30.80
C GLY A 480 23.48 -10.86 29.77
N VAL A 481 24.66 -11.38 29.43
CA VAL A 481 25.56 -10.79 28.43
C VAL A 481 25.82 -11.79 27.32
N VAL A 482 25.80 -11.34 26.07
CA VAL A 482 26.10 -12.18 24.91
C VAL A 482 27.59 -12.57 24.97
N PRO A 483 27.92 -13.88 24.99
CA PRO A 483 29.30 -14.34 25.00
C PRO A 483 30.11 -13.72 23.85
N LYS A 484 31.36 -13.35 24.12
CA LYS A 484 32.31 -12.72 23.18
C LYS A 484 31.96 -11.28 22.73
N LEU A 485 30.68 -10.90 22.68
CA LEU A 485 30.25 -9.56 22.25
C LEU A 485 30.07 -8.56 23.40
N GLY A 486 29.85 -9.02 24.63
CA GLY A 486 29.72 -8.13 25.79
C GLY A 486 28.41 -7.33 25.85
N PHE A 487 27.49 -7.52 24.89
CA PHE A 487 26.21 -6.81 24.86
C PHE A 487 25.18 -7.42 25.80
N PRO A 488 24.42 -6.63 26.58
CA PRO A 488 23.40 -7.19 27.45
C PRO A 488 22.21 -7.69 26.64
N PHE A 489 21.68 -8.86 27.01
CA PHE A 489 20.48 -9.45 26.43
C PHE A 489 19.37 -9.59 27.47
N GLN A 490 18.13 -9.57 26.98
CA GLN A 490 16.90 -9.72 27.76
C GLN A 490 15.91 -10.55 26.96
N GLU A 491 15.29 -11.55 27.59
CA GLU A 491 14.17 -12.25 26.95
C GLU A 491 12.93 -11.35 26.93
N GLY A 492 12.13 -11.47 25.88
CA GLY A 492 10.97 -10.62 25.68
C GLY A 492 9.94 -11.23 24.74
N ILE A 493 8.89 -10.46 24.48
CA ILE A 493 7.83 -10.78 23.52
C ILE A 493 7.54 -9.55 22.66
N HIS A 494 7.45 -9.76 21.35
CA HIS A 494 6.73 -8.83 20.48
C HIS A 494 5.25 -9.01 20.72
N LEU A 495 4.50 -7.91 20.74
CA LEU A 495 3.05 -7.95 20.86
C LEU A 495 2.42 -7.65 19.50
N LYS A 496 1.15 -8.01 19.34
CA LYS A 496 0.29 -7.62 18.23
C LYS A 496 -1.16 -7.58 18.68
N LEU A 497 -1.87 -6.48 18.44
CA LEU A 497 -3.30 -6.38 18.68
C LEU A 497 -4.04 -6.57 17.36
N GLU A 498 -4.82 -7.64 17.23
CA GLU A 498 -5.51 -7.99 15.98
C GLU A 498 -6.96 -8.37 16.21
N ARG A 499 -7.79 -8.13 15.20
CA ARG A 499 -9.19 -8.59 15.18
C ARG A 499 -9.32 -9.82 14.27
N VAL A 500 -9.66 -10.96 14.85
CA VAL A 500 -9.88 -12.23 14.14
C VAL A 500 -11.22 -12.81 14.60
N ASP A 501 -12.07 -13.19 13.64
CA ASP A 501 -13.42 -13.73 13.90
C ASP A 501 -14.27 -12.83 14.83
N SER A 502 -14.29 -11.52 14.52
CA SER A 502 -14.97 -10.48 15.31
C SER A 502 -14.52 -10.36 16.78
N ARG A 503 -13.42 -11.01 17.16
CA ARG A 503 -12.82 -10.95 18.49
C ARG A 503 -11.46 -10.30 18.44
N TRP A 504 -11.07 -9.66 19.54
CA TRP A 504 -9.77 -9.05 19.70
C TRP A 504 -8.79 -10.01 20.35
N TRP A 505 -7.60 -10.11 19.78
CA TRP A 505 -6.53 -10.98 20.24
C TRP A 505 -5.25 -10.18 20.44
N CYS A 506 -4.58 -10.42 21.57
CA CYS A 506 -3.22 -10.00 21.80
C CYS A 506 -2.29 -11.16 21.42
N GLY A 507 -1.86 -11.18 20.17
CA GLY A 507 -0.77 -12.04 19.70
C GLY A 507 0.53 -11.64 20.39
N PHE A 508 1.36 -12.63 20.71
CA PHE A 508 2.69 -12.41 21.24
C PHE A 508 3.70 -13.39 20.65
N GLU A 509 4.91 -12.91 20.39
CA GLU A 509 6.00 -13.69 19.82
C GLU A 509 7.25 -13.57 20.70
N PRO A 510 7.62 -14.64 21.43
CA PRO A 510 8.85 -14.69 22.21
C PRO A 510 10.11 -14.44 21.37
N TYR A 511 10.97 -13.55 21.85
CA TYR A 511 12.25 -13.22 21.21
C TYR A 511 13.31 -12.86 22.26
N THR A 512 14.58 -12.82 21.86
CA THR A 512 15.67 -12.34 22.71
C THR A 512 16.10 -10.96 22.24
N PHE A 513 15.88 -9.94 23.06
CA PHE A 513 16.38 -8.59 22.84
C PHE A 513 17.88 -8.51 23.18
N VAL A 514 18.69 -7.91 22.31
CA VAL A 514 20.09 -7.59 22.58
C VAL A 514 20.27 -6.08 22.43
N GLN A 515 20.82 -5.43 23.45
CA GLN A 515 21.09 -4.00 23.41
C GLN A 515 22.39 -3.75 22.66
N LEU A 516 22.27 -3.38 21.39
CA LEU A 516 23.41 -2.95 20.58
C LEU A 516 23.76 -1.48 20.89
N PRO A 517 25.04 -1.07 20.81
CA PRO A 517 25.44 0.33 20.90
C PRO A 517 24.70 1.14 19.84
N LYS A 518 24.27 2.37 20.19
CA LYS A 518 23.78 3.31 19.18
C LYS A 518 24.95 3.61 18.23
N ARG A 519 24.78 3.37 16.94
CA ARG A 519 25.68 3.94 15.92
C ARG A 519 25.41 5.43 15.89
N ASP A 520 26.43 6.26 16.05
CA ASP A 520 26.32 7.70 15.84
C ASP A 520 26.08 7.94 14.35
N ILE A 521 24.81 8.07 13.96
CA ILE A 521 24.43 8.54 12.64
C ILE A 521 24.30 10.07 12.75
N PRO A 522 25.02 10.86 11.92
CA PRO A 522 24.90 12.32 11.93
C PRO A 522 23.45 12.77 11.78
N ALA A 523 23.06 13.82 12.51
CA ALA A 523 21.68 14.30 12.64
C ALA A 523 21.02 14.70 11.31
N GLU A 524 21.78 14.89 10.23
CA GLU A 524 21.28 15.22 8.90
C GLU A 524 20.62 14.03 8.17
N VAL A 525 20.91 12.78 8.56
CA VAL A 525 20.29 11.57 7.97
C VAL A 525 19.06 11.11 8.77
N ALA A 526 18.93 11.54 10.04
CA ALA A 526 17.82 11.16 10.92
C ALA A 526 16.44 11.69 10.47
N ALA A 527 16.41 12.75 9.65
CA ALA A 527 15.18 13.26 9.05
C ALA A 527 14.70 12.46 7.83
N GLY A 528 15.57 11.65 7.21
CA GLY A 528 15.25 10.84 6.02
C GLY A 528 14.88 9.38 6.33
N ASP A 529 15.38 8.82 7.44
CA ASP A 529 15.18 7.40 7.80
C ASP A 529 13.82 7.09 8.45
N SER A 530 12.98 8.10 8.70
CA SER A 530 11.62 7.90 9.21
C SER A 530 10.60 7.50 8.12
N ALA A 531 11.01 7.44 6.85
CA ALA A 531 10.17 7.08 5.71
C ALA A 531 10.43 5.67 5.12
N ALA A 532 11.52 4.98 5.50
CA ALA A 532 11.96 3.76 4.80
C ALA A 532 11.50 2.43 5.42
N ASP A 533 10.70 2.43 6.51
CA ASP A 533 10.27 1.20 7.19
C ASP A 533 8.87 0.70 6.75
N GLN A 534 8.36 1.16 5.60
CA GLN A 534 7.03 0.82 5.06
C GLN A 534 7.02 -0.19 3.88
N GLN A 535 8.14 -0.73 3.44
CA GLN A 535 8.14 -1.72 2.36
C GLN A 535 8.11 -3.14 2.92
N HIS A 536 6.89 -3.64 3.12
CA HIS A 536 6.65 -5.08 3.13
C HIS A 536 6.65 -5.53 1.66
N ASP A 537 7.83 -5.79 1.11
CA ASP A 537 7.99 -6.40 -0.21
C ASP A 537 7.68 -7.90 -0.12
N PRO A 538 6.62 -8.42 -0.78
CA PRO A 538 6.31 -9.83 -0.72
C PRO A 538 7.21 -10.69 -1.61
N MET A 539 8.01 -10.11 -2.52
CA MET A 539 8.83 -10.85 -3.49
C MET A 539 10.06 -10.08 -4.04
N GLY A 540 10.89 -9.48 -3.19
CA GLY A 540 12.13 -8.84 -3.61
C GLY A 540 13.27 -8.94 -2.59
N MET A 541 14.48 -9.14 -3.12
CA MET A 541 15.73 -9.39 -2.39
C MET A 541 16.00 -8.35 -1.29
N HIS A 542 16.45 -8.86 -0.14
CA HIS A 542 16.92 -8.09 1.01
C HIS A 542 17.87 -6.95 0.62
N SER A 543 17.45 -5.70 0.83
CA SER A 543 18.38 -4.57 0.92
C SER A 543 19.34 -4.82 2.09
N GLU A 544 20.65 -4.64 1.86
CA GLU A 544 21.73 -4.86 2.83
C GLU A 544 21.54 -4.05 4.13
N ARG A 545 20.74 -4.58 5.07
CA ARG A 545 20.75 -4.16 6.46
C ARG A 545 22.09 -4.59 7.03
N GLY A 546 22.91 -3.62 7.45
CA GLY A 546 24.22 -3.90 8.04
C GLY A 546 24.14 -5.04 9.05
N ALA A 547 25.01 -6.06 8.88
CA ALA A 547 24.94 -7.33 9.58
C ALA A 547 24.71 -7.14 11.08
N ASP A 548 23.63 -7.73 11.58
CA ASP A 548 23.29 -7.78 13.00
C ASP A 548 24.31 -8.68 13.72
N PRO A 549 25.24 -8.09 14.51
CA PRO A 549 26.39 -8.82 15.05
C PRO A 549 25.98 -9.89 16.08
N ALA A 550 24.78 -9.81 16.63
CA ALA A 550 24.24 -10.80 17.57
C ALA A 550 23.26 -11.79 16.89
N GLY A 551 23.08 -11.72 15.57
CA GLY A 551 22.11 -12.51 14.82
C GLY A 551 22.37 -14.01 14.87
N ASP A 552 23.62 -14.43 14.65
CA ASP A 552 24.03 -15.83 14.74
C ASP A 552 23.80 -16.40 16.14
N TRP A 553 24.21 -15.67 17.17
CA TRP A 553 24.01 -16.09 18.57
C TRP A 553 22.52 -16.23 18.91
N ARG A 554 21.65 -15.31 18.44
CA ARG A 554 20.20 -15.44 18.63
C ARG A 554 19.66 -16.69 17.94
N ARG A 555 20.07 -16.96 16.69
CA ARG A 555 19.65 -18.15 15.95
C ARG A 555 20.05 -19.44 16.68
N GLU A 556 21.30 -19.54 17.12
CA GLU A 556 21.80 -20.71 17.86
C GLU A 556 21.02 -20.95 19.18
N ARG A 557 20.75 -19.87 19.93
CA ARG A 557 20.00 -19.93 21.19
C ARG A 557 18.57 -20.45 21.02
N TRP A 558 17.91 -20.11 19.91
CA TRP A 558 16.53 -20.55 19.63
C TRP A 558 16.46 -21.88 18.87
N ALA A 559 17.49 -22.25 18.09
CA ALA A 559 17.53 -23.49 17.31
C ALA A 559 17.36 -24.76 18.15
N GLN A 560 17.80 -24.75 19.41
CA GLN A 560 17.72 -25.90 20.31
C GLN A 560 16.33 -26.06 20.97
N ARG A 561 15.36 -25.17 20.69
CA ARG A 561 14.04 -25.17 21.33
C ARG A 561 13.00 -25.87 20.46
N TYR A 562 12.77 -27.15 20.75
CA TYR A 562 11.72 -27.95 20.13
C TYR A 562 10.31 -27.61 20.66
N ASN A 563 9.26 -28.16 20.05
CA ASN A 563 7.85 -27.85 20.33
C ASN A 563 7.45 -27.88 21.82
N LYS A 564 8.00 -28.81 22.60
CA LYS A 564 7.72 -28.90 24.05
C LYS A 564 8.20 -27.67 24.81
N ASN A 565 9.37 -27.15 24.46
CA ASN A 565 9.96 -25.96 25.09
C ASN A 565 9.17 -24.71 24.68
N TRP A 566 8.76 -24.62 23.41
CA TRP A 566 7.87 -23.57 22.92
C TRP A 566 6.54 -23.51 23.68
N ALA A 567 5.88 -24.66 23.88
CA ALA A 567 4.63 -24.71 24.62
C ALA A 567 4.79 -24.26 26.09
N GLN A 568 5.90 -24.60 26.73
CA GLN A 568 6.22 -24.15 28.09
C GLN A 568 6.49 -22.64 28.13
N ILE A 569 7.27 -22.11 27.18
CA ILE A 569 7.57 -20.68 27.04
C ILE A 569 6.29 -19.86 26.83
N ILE A 570 5.43 -20.28 25.89
CA ILE A 570 4.14 -19.63 25.61
C ILE A 570 3.26 -19.65 26.86
N GLY A 571 3.24 -20.79 27.59
CA GLY A 571 2.51 -20.91 28.84
C GLY A 571 3.01 -19.96 29.93
N ALA A 572 4.33 -19.90 30.13
CA ALA A 572 4.92 -19.03 31.13
C ALA A 572 4.69 -17.54 30.82
N TRP A 573 4.79 -17.14 29.55
CA TRP A 573 4.44 -15.77 29.13
C TRP A 573 2.96 -15.46 29.33
N ALA A 574 2.06 -16.35 28.89
CA ALA A 574 0.62 -16.18 29.09
C ALA A 574 0.29 -15.99 30.59
N GLN A 575 0.84 -16.83 31.47
CA GLN A 575 0.66 -16.71 32.91
C GLN A 575 1.27 -15.43 33.48
N LEU A 576 2.49 -15.06 33.05
CA LEU A 576 3.11 -13.81 33.50
C LEU A 576 2.24 -12.60 33.14
N LEU A 577 1.64 -12.60 31.95
CA LEU A 577 0.75 -11.54 31.49
C LEU A 577 -0.63 -11.56 32.20
N THR A 578 -1.08 -12.71 32.72
CA THR A 578 -2.49 -12.92 33.13
C THR A 578 -2.74 -13.34 34.59
N GLU A 579 -1.83 -14.02 35.29
CA GLU A 579 -2.06 -14.55 36.65
C GLU A 579 -1.67 -13.57 37.77
N THR A 580 -0.75 -12.63 37.53
CA THR A 580 -0.37 -11.63 38.55
C THR A 580 -1.50 -10.59 38.68
N GLY A 581 -2.39 -10.75 39.66
CA GLY A 581 -3.42 -9.75 40.01
C GLY A 581 -4.78 -9.89 39.29
N GLY A 582 -5.17 -11.10 38.84
CA GLY A 582 -6.46 -11.36 38.17
C GLY A 582 -6.43 -11.13 36.65
N THR A 583 -7.55 -11.21 35.94
CA THR A 583 -7.63 -11.08 34.46
C THR A 583 -7.75 -9.64 33.95
N THR A 584 -7.91 -8.67 34.85
CA THR A 584 -8.12 -7.26 34.52
C THR A 584 -6.81 -6.47 34.56
N ARG A 585 -6.54 -5.66 33.55
CA ARG A 585 -5.27 -4.96 33.33
C ARG A 585 -5.50 -3.47 33.23
N HIS A 586 -4.92 -2.74 34.17
CA HIS A 586 -4.96 -1.30 34.25
C HIS A 586 -3.66 -0.72 33.70
N ALA A 587 -3.75 0.26 32.80
CA ALA A 587 -2.56 0.95 32.27
C ALA A 587 -1.92 1.87 33.31
N PHE A 588 -2.74 2.56 34.10
CA PHE A 588 -2.28 3.53 35.11
C PHE A 588 -2.63 3.08 36.54
N GLY A 589 -3.78 2.43 36.74
CA GLY A 589 -4.31 2.03 38.04
C GLY A 589 -4.69 3.26 38.87
N LEU A 590 -5.58 4.06 38.30
CA LEU A 590 -6.08 5.30 38.89
C LEU A 590 -7.17 5.02 39.92
N GLU A 591 -7.31 5.92 40.89
CA GLU A 591 -8.46 5.94 41.80
C GLU A 591 -9.68 6.53 41.07
N GLU A 592 -10.87 6.06 41.43
CA GLU A 592 -12.11 6.49 40.83
C GLU A 592 -12.29 8.02 40.97
N GLY A 593 -12.66 8.69 39.88
CA GLY A 593 -12.85 10.15 39.84
C GLY A 593 -11.58 10.99 39.65
N THR A 594 -10.38 10.41 39.67
CA THR A 594 -9.11 11.16 39.47
C THR A 594 -8.69 11.34 38.01
N GLY A 595 -9.32 10.60 37.10
CA GLY A 595 -9.03 10.61 35.67
C GLY A 595 -9.63 9.40 34.97
N MET A 596 -9.12 9.09 33.78
CA MET A 596 -9.60 7.95 32.98
C MET A 596 -8.48 6.93 32.77
N ASP A 597 -8.68 5.70 33.26
CA ASP A 597 -7.73 4.59 33.09
C ASP A 597 -8.12 3.73 31.88
N ALA A 598 -7.12 3.12 31.25
CA ALA A 598 -7.33 2.13 30.22
C ALA A 598 -7.36 0.74 30.86
N VAL A 599 -8.54 0.12 30.85
CA VAL A 599 -8.80 -1.19 31.46
C VAL A 599 -9.06 -2.24 30.39
N PHE A 600 -8.26 -3.31 30.40
CA PHE A 600 -8.43 -4.47 29.53
C PHE A 600 -8.77 -5.70 30.36
N LYS A 601 -9.63 -6.57 29.84
CA LYS A 601 -9.85 -7.91 30.39
C LYS A 601 -9.23 -8.93 29.45
N VAL A 602 -8.21 -9.63 29.93
CA VAL A 602 -7.39 -10.56 29.12
C VAL A 602 -7.59 -11.98 29.63
N ALA A 603 -7.94 -12.89 28.73
CA ALA A 603 -8.12 -14.30 29.06
C ALA A 603 -6.78 -14.92 29.50
N PRO A 604 -6.77 -15.73 30.58
CA PRO A 604 -5.55 -16.37 31.07
C PRO A 604 -5.06 -17.53 30.19
N VAL A 605 -5.95 -18.03 29.33
CA VAL A 605 -5.69 -19.16 28.44
C VAL A 605 -5.45 -18.65 27.03
N THR A 606 -4.42 -19.17 26.37
CA THR A 606 -4.11 -18.87 24.98
C THR A 606 -5.11 -19.50 24.01
N GLY A 607 -5.20 -19.00 22.79
CA GLY A 607 -6.00 -19.61 21.73
C GLY A 607 -5.52 -21.01 21.33
N TYR A 608 -6.45 -21.84 20.85
CA TYR A 608 -6.19 -23.16 20.27
C TYR A 608 -7.02 -23.35 18.99
N SER A 609 -6.56 -24.20 18.08
CA SER A 609 -7.22 -24.48 16.79
C SER A 609 -8.52 -25.31 16.88
N ARG A 610 -9.13 -25.43 18.07
CA ARG A 610 -10.41 -26.11 18.31
C ARG A 610 -11.45 -25.10 18.81
N PRO A 611 -12.75 -25.26 18.49
CA PRO A 611 -13.78 -24.34 18.96
C PRO A 611 -14.04 -24.50 20.48
N GLY A 612 -13.77 -23.43 21.23
CA GLY A 612 -14.49 -23.06 22.46
C GLY A 612 -13.87 -23.45 23.82
N HIS A 613 -13.57 -22.43 24.64
CA HIS A 613 -13.25 -22.53 26.08
C HIS A 613 -14.36 -23.18 26.94
N HIS A 614 -15.52 -23.47 26.34
CA HIS A 614 -16.70 -24.06 26.97
C HIS A 614 -16.93 -25.53 26.58
N HIS A 615 -15.95 -26.16 25.91
CA HIS A 615 -16.08 -27.57 25.49
C HIS A 615 -15.93 -28.51 26.69
N THR A 616 -16.86 -29.47 26.82
CA THR A 616 -16.97 -30.45 27.93
C THR A 616 -15.70 -31.24 28.21
N TYR A 617 -14.80 -31.38 27.22
CA TYR A 617 -13.47 -31.96 27.37
C TYR A 617 -12.59 -31.31 28.45
N PHE A 618 -12.80 -30.02 28.74
CA PHE A 618 -12.03 -29.29 29.77
C PHE A 618 -12.68 -29.32 31.16
N ASP A 619 -13.87 -29.90 31.31
CA ASP A 619 -14.55 -30.06 32.60
C ASP A 619 -14.05 -31.35 33.27
N ARG A 620 -12.99 -31.23 34.08
CA ARG A 620 -12.40 -32.35 34.83
C ARG A 620 -13.19 -32.67 36.11
N SER A 621 -14.51 -32.80 35.97
CA SER A 621 -15.44 -33.18 37.04
C SER A 621 -16.24 -34.44 36.69
N ARG A 622 -15.59 -35.42 36.03
CA ARG A 622 -15.99 -36.83 36.03
C ARG A 622 -14.79 -37.75 36.05
#